data_AF-A0A6I3E5A7-F1
#
_entry.id   AF-A0A6I3E5A7-F1
#
_cell.length_a   1.000
_cell.length_b   1.000
_cell.length_c   1.000
_cell.angle_alpha   90.00
_cell.angle_beta   90.00
_cell.angle_gamma   90.00
#
_symmetry.space_group_name_H-M   'P 1'
#
loop_
_entity.id
_entity.type
_entity.pdbx_description
1 polymer ?
#
loop_
_entity_poly.entity_id
_entity_poly.type
_entity_poly.pdbx_seq_one_letter_code
_entity_poly.pdbx_strand_id
1 'polypeptide(L)'
;MTDAKTWGVTIAVLLGVLVFDLLLAIKNRKRETTLKEAALWTIFYVIAAIVFGINLQFNGVAGHGEEFFAGWLTEYSLSVDNVFIFIILLANLSVKRESAQLILLAGIAIALVLRGIFIALGSALISKFSAAFFIFAIILIATAWKLIKEKHGDEKVYKEGRIITSLRKRGASTFTIALVAVGTTDLIFA
;
A
#
# COMPACT_ATOMS: atom_id res chain seq x y z
N MET A 1 25.39 16.34 11.77
CA MET A 1 25.67 14.90 11.57
C MET A 1 24.58 14.15 12.34
N THR A 2 23.53 13.68 11.67
CA THR A 2 22.53 12.84 12.34
C THR A 2 23.18 11.50 12.66
N ASP A 3 23.24 11.18 13.94
CA ASP A 3 23.99 10.04 14.46
C ASP A 3 23.35 8.74 13.94
N ALA A 4 24.15 7.73 13.57
CA ALA A 4 23.63 6.42 13.12
C ALA A 4 22.69 5.79 14.17
N LYS A 5 22.89 6.16 15.43
CA LYS A 5 22.04 5.83 16.57
C LYS A 5 20.63 6.41 16.45
N THR A 6 20.47 7.66 16.01
CA THR A 6 19.16 8.30 15.84
C THR A 6 18.34 7.57 14.79
N TRP A 7 18.94 7.28 13.62
CA TRP A 7 18.29 6.49 12.57
C TRP A 7 17.95 5.07 13.04
N GLY A 8 18.88 4.40 13.74
CA GLY A 8 18.63 3.08 14.30
C GLY A 8 17.45 3.06 15.28
N VAL A 9 17.37 4.06 16.17
CA VAL A 9 16.25 4.19 17.12
C VAL A 9 14.95 4.49 16.39
N THR A 10 14.93 5.43 15.44
CA THR A 10 13.71 5.77 14.68
C THR A 10 13.18 4.57 13.90
N ILE A 11 14.05 3.83 13.19
CA ILE A 11 13.66 2.62 12.46
C ILE A 11 13.15 1.55 13.42
N ALA A 12 13.82 1.33 14.55
CA ALA A 12 13.38 0.35 15.55
C ALA A 12 12.01 0.68 16.14
N VAL A 13 11.76 1.96 16.45
CA VAL A 13 10.45 2.42 16.95
C VAL A 13 9.37 2.23 15.87
N LEU A 14 9.63 2.64 14.63
CA LEU A 14 8.66 2.49 13.53
C LEU A 14 8.34 1.01 13.24
N LEU A 15 9.36 0.15 13.18
CA LEU A 15 9.17 -1.29 13.01
C LEU A 15 8.43 -1.90 14.21
N GLY A 16 8.72 -1.44 15.43
CA GLY A 16 8.01 -1.88 16.63
C GLY A 16 6.52 -1.54 16.58
N VAL A 17 6.18 -0.31 16.20
CA VAL A 17 4.78 0.13 16.01
C VAL A 17 4.10 -0.69 14.91
N LEU A 18 4.77 -0.90 13.78
CA LEU A 18 4.25 -1.67 12.64
C LEU A 18 3.98 -3.13 13.02
N VAL A 19 4.93 -3.79 13.70
CA VAL A 19 4.76 -5.17 14.17
C VAL A 19 3.63 -5.27 15.19
N PHE A 20 3.58 -4.32 16.13
CA PHE A 20 2.50 -4.28 17.13
C PHE A 20 1.13 -4.11 16.47
N ASP A 21 1.00 -3.22 15.49
CA ASP A 21 -0.24 -2.98 14.75
C ASP A 21 -0.66 -4.24 13.97
N LEU A 22 0.26 -4.88 13.24
CA LEU A 22 -0.01 -6.14 12.53
C LEU A 22 -0.44 -7.25 13.48
N LEU A 23 0.20 -7.39 14.64
CA LEU A 23 -0.19 -8.39 15.64
C LEU A 23 -1.57 -8.11 16.22
N LEU A 24 -1.89 -6.85 16.52
CA LEU A 24 -3.23 -6.44 16.96
C LEU A 24 -4.28 -6.72 15.87
N ALA A 25 -3.98 -6.41 14.61
CA ALA A 25 -4.86 -6.66 13.48
C ALA A 25 -5.09 -8.18 13.27
N ILE A 26 -4.05 -9.00 13.40
CA ILE A 26 -4.16 -10.48 13.35
C ILE A 26 -4.98 -11.02 14.52
N LYS A 27 -4.84 -10.46 15.72
CA LYS A 27 -5.61 -10.85 16.91
C LYS A 27 -7.09 -10.49 16.76
N ASN A 28 -7.36 -9.27 16.28
CA ASN A 28 -8.71 -8.74 16.11
C ASN A 28 -9.35 -9.12 14.76
N ARG A 29 -8.72 -10.02 13.98
CA ARG A 29 -9.18 -10.41 12.63
C ARG A 29 -10.59 -10.99 12.53
N LYS A 30 -11.19 -11.40 13.65
CA LYS A 30 -12.55 -11.96 13.73
C LYS A 30 -13.59 -10.93 14.16
N ARG A 31 -13.16 -9.75 14.60
CA ARG A 31 -14.04 -8.69 15.08
C ARG A 31 -14.30 -7.74 13.92
N GLU A 32 -15.58 -7.49 13.63
CA GLU A 32 -15.96 -6.48 12.65
C GLU A 32 -15.52 -5.10 13.15
N THR A 33 -14.69 -4.42 12.36
CA THR A 33 -14.26 -3.04 12.66
C THR A 33 -15.40 -2.09 12.33
N THR A 34 -15.86 -1.35 13.32
CA THR A 34 -16.87 -0.31 13.09
C THR A 34 -16.25 0.91 12.42
N LEU A 35 -17.04 1.68 11.65
CA LEU A 35 -16.56 2.92 11.02
C LEU A 35 -15.98 3.91 12.04
N LYS A 36 -16.55 3.96 13.25
CA LYS A 36 -16.07 4.82 14.34
C LYS A 36 -14.68 4.39 14.82
N GLU A 37 -14.47 3.10 15.00
CA GLU A 37 -13.19 2.54 15.42
C GLU A 37 -12.12 2.78 14.34
N ALA A 38 -12.45 2.52 13.07
CA ALA A 38 -11.55 2.79 11.95
C ALA A 38 -11.16 4.27 11.86
N ALA A 39 -12.13 5.18 11.94
CA ALA A 39 -11.87 6.62 11.90
C ALA A 39 -10.98 7.08 13.07
N LEU A 40 -11.19 6.53 14.27
CA LEU A 40 -10.42 6.89 15.44
C LEU A 40 -8.96 6.43 15.33
N TRP A 41 -8.72 5.23 14.81
CA TRP A 41 -7.37 4.75 14.50
C TRP A 41 -6.69 5.59 13.43
N THR A 42 -7.40 5.97 12.36
CA THR A 42 -6.84 6.86 11.32
C THR A 42 -6.45 8.21 11.89
N ILE A 43 -7.34 8.85 12.67
CA ILE A 43 -7.06 10.15 13.29
C ILE A 43 -5.84 10.05 14.23
N PHE A 44 -5.78 9.00 15.05
CA PHE A 44 -4.65 8.76 15.95
C PHE A 44 -3.31 8.72 15.19
N TYR A 45 -3.22 7.96 14.11
CA TYR A 45 -1.99 7.85 13.32
C TYR A 45 -1.65 9.12 12.53
N VAL A 46 -2.65 9.83 12.01
CA VAL A 46 -2.45 11.14 11.36
C VAL A 46 -1.88 12.15 12.35
N ILE A 47 -2.43 12.23 13.57
CA ILE A 47 -1.91 13.11 14.62
C ILE A 47 -0.49 12.71 15.01
N ALA A 48 -0.21 11.41 15.19
CA ALA A 48 1.12 10.92 15.51
C ALA A 48 2.16 11.31 14.42
N ALA A 49 1.79 11.18 13.14
CA ALA A 49 2.64 11.60 12.02
C ALA A 49 2.88 13.12 12.03
N ILE A 50 1.85 13.93 12.27
CA ILE A 50 1.99 15.39 12.37
C ILE A 50 2.91 15.78 13.53
N VAL A 51 2.70 15.21 14.71
CA VAL A 51 3.54 15.47 15.89
C VAL A 51 4.99 15.09 15.62
N PHE A 52 5.22 13.95 14.97
CA PHE A 52 6.56 13.51 14.58
C PHE A 52 7.21 14.45 13.55
N GLY A 53 6.49 14.85 12.49
CA GLY A 53 6.99 15.76 11.46
C GLY A 53 7.31 17.16 12.01
N ILE A 54 6.46 17.69 12.90
CA ILE A 54 6.73 18.94 13.61
C ILE A 54 7.95 18.80 14.51
N ASN A 55 8.06 17.71 15.27
CA ASN A 55 9.23 17.44 16.10
C ASN A 55 10.52 17.38 15.27
N LEU A 56 10.46 16.82 14.06
CA LEU A 56 11.59 16.73 13.14
C LEU A 56 11.99 18.10 12.59
N GLN A 57 11.03 19.00 12.34
CA GLN A 57 11.30 20.37 11.88
C GLN A 57 12.06 21.19 12.95
N PHE A 58 11.76 20.98 14.24
CA PHE A 58 12.37 21.74 15.33
C PHE A 58 13.65 21.12 15.92
N ASN A 59 13.84 19.80 15.81
CA ASN A 59 14.99 19.09 16.38
C ASN A 59 16.00 18.57 15.33
N GLY A 60 15.70 18.72 14.03
CA GLY A 60 16.53 18.27 12.93
C GLY A 60 17.34 19.37 12.24
N VAL A 61 18.15 18.98 11.25
CA VAL A 61 18.71 19.91 10.25
C VAL A 61 17.55 20.49 9.43
N ALA A 62 17.60 21.78 9.09
CA ALA A 62 16.57 22.45 8.31
C ALA A 62 16.23 21.65 7.02
N GLY A 63 14.94 21.44 6.76
CA GLY A 63 14.42 20.75 5.56
C GLY A 63 13.90 19.33 5.80
N HIS A 64 14.32 18.62 6.86
CA HIS A 64 13.88 17.23 7.07
C HIS A 64 12.39 17.07 7.42
N GLY A 65 11.78 18.07 8.09
CA GLY A 65 10.34 18.05 8.36
C GLY A 65 9.52 18.16 7.06
N GLU A 66 9.96 19.02 6.13
CA GLU A 66 9.33 19.17 4.81
C GLU A 66 9.44 17.90 3.97
N GLU A 67 10.64 17.28 3.93
CA GLU A 67 10.86 15.98 3.27
C GLU A 67 9.98 14.88 3.87
N PHE A 68 9.85 14.83 5.20
CA PHE A 68 8.98 13.88 5.88
C PHE A 68 7.51 14.09 5.51
N PHE A 69 7.01 15.34 5.56
CA PHE A 69 5.62 15.62 5.21
C PHE A 69 5.33 15.32 3.74
N ALA A 70 6.24 15.66 2.83
CA ALA A 70 6.11 15.32 1.42
C ALA A 70 6.02 13.80 1.22
N GLY A 71 6.96 13.04 1.78
CA GLY A 71 6.95 11.58 1.69
C GLY A 71 5.71 10.95 2.34
N TRP A 72 5.40 11.34 3.58
CA TRP A 72 4.24 10.81 4.31
C TRP A 72 2.92 11.10 3.59
N LEU A 73 2.71 12.32 3.10
CA LEU A 73 1.46 12.70 2.43
C LEU A 73 1.30 11.97 1.08
N THR A 74 2.38 11.84 0.31
CA THR A 74 2.39 11.08 -0.94
C THR A 74 2.07 9.60 -0.70
N GLU A 75 2.74 8.97 0.27
CA GLU A 75 2.52 7.57 0.63
C GLU A 75 1.11 7.33 1.20
N TYR A 76 0.59 8.28 2.00
CA TYR A 76 -0.76 8.24 2.53
C TYR A 76 -1.80 8.30 1.41
N SER A 77 -1.67 9.24 0.47
CA SER A 77 -2.59 9.36 -0.67
C SER A 77 -2.63 8.07 -1.50
N LEU A 78 -1.46 7.51 -1.83
CA LEU A 78 -1.36 6.26 -2.58
C LEU A 78 -1.98 5.07 -1.83
N SER A 79 -1.86 5.03 -0.50
CA SER A 79 -2.47 3.96 0.30
C SER A 79 -4.01 4.02 0.31
N VAL A 80 -4.61 5.23 0.29
CA VAL A 80 -6.07 5.41 0.28
C VAL A 80 -6.66 4.96 -1.06
N ASP A 81 -6.00 5.29 -2.17
CA ASP A 81 -6.38 4.84 -3.50
C ASP A 81 -6.33 3.30 -3.61
N ASN A 82 -5.31 2.66 -3.04
CA ASN A 82 -5.17 1.20 -3.03
C ASN A 82 -6.29 0.51 -2.22
N VAL A 83 -6.64 1.03 -1.04
CA VAL A 83 -7.74 0.48 -0.21
C VAL A 83 -9.08 0.55 -0.94
N PHE A 84 -9.36 1.66 -1.65
CA PHE A 84 -10.58 1.81 -2.43
C PHE A 84 -10.72 0.71 -3.50
N ILE A 85 -9.64 0.45 -4.25
CA ILE A 85 -9.64 -0.60 -5.27
C ILE A 85 -9.84 -1.98 -4.64
N PHE A 86 -9.21 -2.27 -3.49
CA PHE A 86 -9.39 -3.55 -2.81
C PHE A 86 -10.84 -3.78 -2.39
N ILE A 87 -11.53 -2.77 -1.87
CA ILE A 87 -12.94 -2.89 -1.46
C ILE A 87 -13.82 -3.21 -2.67
N ILE A 88 -13.66 -2.49 -3.79
CA ILE A 88 -14.42 -2.76 -5.02
C ILE A 88 -14.15 -4.18 -5.54
N LEU A 89 -12.89 -4.59 -5.53
CA LEU A 89 -12.47 -5.89 -6.01
C LEU A 89 -13.07 -7.03 -5.17
N LEU A 90 -12.99 -6.92 -3.85
CA LEU A 90 -13.54 -7.92 -2.92
C LEU A 90 -15.07 -7.98 -2.98
N ALA A 91 -15.73 -6.83 -3.16
CA ALA A 91 -17.18 -6.76 -3.38
C ALA A 91 -17.59 -7.48 -4.67
N ASN A 92 -16.87 -7.27 -5.78
CA ASN A 92 -17.13 -7.94 -7.06
C ASN A 92 -16.91 -9.46 -6.99
N LEU A 93 -15.92 -9.93 -6.22
CA LEU A 93 -15.64 -11.35 -6.05
C LEU A 93 -16.59 -12.06 -5.06
N SER A 94 -17.56 -11.34 -4.47
CA SER A 94 -18.53 -11.89 -3.50
C SER A 94 -17.85 -12.63 -2.34
N VAL A 95 -16.71 -12.12 -1.88
CA VAL A 95 -15.92 -12.73 -0.80
C VAL A 95 -16.67 -12.61 0.52
N LYS A 96 -16.76 -13.71 1.29
CA LYS A 96 -17.33 -13.69 2.65
C LYS A 96 -16.56 -12.69 3.52
N ARG A 97 -17.28 -11.90 4.33
CA ARG A 97 -16.70 -10.83 5.16
C ARG A 97 -15.51 -11.26 6.01
N GLU A 98 -15.59 -12.43 6.64
CA GLU A 98 -14.49 -13.00 7.45
C GLU A 98 -13.22 -13.26 6.63
N SER A 99 -13.37 -13.69 5.37
CA SER A 99 -12.26 -13.92 4.45
C SER A 99 -11.72 -12.62 3.87
N ALA A 100 -12.57 -11.61 3.68
CA ALA A 100 -12.17 -10.30 3.17
C ALA A 100 -11.17 -9.60 4.10
N GLN A 101 -11.38 -9.64 5.42
CA GLN A 101 -10.45 -9.05 6.39
C GLN A 101 -9.08 -9.74 6.38
N LEU A 102 -9.05 -11.07 6.20
CA LEU A 102 -7.81 -11.83 6.05
C LEU A 102 -7.06 -11.48 4.75
N ILE A 103 -7.79 -11.30 3.64
CA ILE A 103 -7.20 -10.91 2.36
C ILE A 103 -6.65 -9.49 2.43
N LEU A 104 -7.36 -8.56 3.07
CA LEU A 104 -6.89 -7.19 3.30
C LEU A 104 -5.62 -7.17 4.16
N LEU A 105 -5.59 -7.93 5.25
CA LEU A 105 -4.42 -8.03 6.12
C LEU A 105 -3.21 -8.61 5.37
N ALA A 106 -3.42 -9.68 4.58
CA ALA A 106 -2.37 -10.25 3.76
C ALA A 106 -1.92 -9.29 2.65
N GLY A 107 -2.85 -8.54 2.05
CA GLY A 107 -2.58 -7.49 1.06
C GLY A 107 -1.70 -6.38 1.63
N ILE A 108 -2.04 -5.86 2.81
CA ILE A 108 -1.24 -4.83 3.51
C ILE A 108 0.16 -5.37 3.83
N ALA A 109 0.29 -6.61 4.29
CA ALA A 109 1.59 -7.21 4.58
C ALA A 109 2.47 -7.33 3.31
N ILE A 110 1.89 -7.81 2.20
CA ILE A 110 2.58 -7.89 0.91
C ILE A 110 2.97 -6.48 0.44
N ALA A 111 2.06 -5.50 0.56
CA ALA A 111 2.30 -4.12 0.14
C ALA A 111 3.45 -3.48 0.90
N LEU A 112 3.52 -3.66 2.21
CA LEU A 112 4.62 -3.16 3.03
C LEU A 112 5.97 -3.75 2.60
N VAL A 113 6.00 -5.04 2.28
CA VAL A 113 7.22 -5.71 1.79
C VAL A 113 7.62 -5.18 0.41
N LEU A 114 6.68 -5.10 -0.54
CA LEU A 114 6.94 -4.59 -1.88
C LEU A 114 7.41 -3.13 -1.84
N ARG A 115 6.77 -2.28 -1.03
CA ARG A 115 7.22 -0.90 -0.82
C ARG A 115 8.63 -0.84 -0.24
N GLY A 116 8.93 -1.64 0.78
CA GLY A 116 10.30 -1.70 1.33
C GLY A 116 11.34 -2.07 0.26
N ILE A 117 11.00 -3.02 -0.61
CA ILE A 117 11.84 -3.43 -1.74
C ILE A 117 11.97 -2.27 -2.76
N PHE A 118 10.88 -1.61 -3.15
CA PHE A 118 10.91 -0.51 -4.11
C PHE A 118 11.62 0.74 -3.59
N ILE A 119 11.53 1.05 -2.30
CA ILE A 119 12.30 2.13 -1.68
C ILE A 119 13.79 1.79 -1.70
N ALA A 120 14.16 0.55 -1.32
CA ALA A 120 15.55 0.11 -1.32
C ALA A 120 16.14 0.10 -2.75
N LEU A 121 15.43 -0.51 -3.69
CA LEU A 121 15.80 -0.54 -5.11
C LEU A 121 15.82 0.87 -5.71
N GLY A 122 14.81 1.69 -5.42
CA GLY A 122 14.70 3.08 -5.87
C GLY A 122 15.88 3.93 -5.43
N SER A 123 16.31 3.81 -4.17
CA SER A 123 17.51 4.52 -3.69
C SER A 123 18.80 4.08 -4.43
N ALA A 124 18.92 2.79 -4.75
CA ALA A 124 20.05 2.24 -5.50
C ALA A 124 19.99 2.57 -7.01
N LEU A 125 18.80 2.70 -7.59
CA LEU A 125 18.57 3.03 -9.00
C LEU A 125 18.72 4.54 -9.25
N ILE A 126 18.15 5.39 -8.41
CA ILE A 126 18.22 6.86 -8.53
C ILE A 126 19.67 7.34 -8.37
N SER A 127 20.44 6.72 -7.49
CA SER A 127 21.86 7.08 -7.30
C SER A 127 22.75 6.73 -8.49
N LYS A 128 22.28 5.90 -9.45
CA LYS A 128 23.09 5.47 -10.60
C LYS A 128 22.52 5.83 -11.98
N PHE A 129 21.22 6.07 -12.13
CA PHE A 129 20.61 6.27 -13.46
C PHE A 129 19.42 7.24 -13.45
N SER A 130 19.65 8.49 -13.84
CA SER A 130 18.58 9.45 -14.16
C SER A 130 17.68 8.97 -15.33
N ALA A 131 18.21 8.17 -16.26
CA ALA A 131 17.43 7.63 -17.37
C ALA A 131 16.43 6.52 -16.96
N ALA A 132 16.65 5.82 -15.83
CA ALA A 132 15.73 4.81 -15.34
C ALA A 132 14.38 5.41 -14.91
N PHE A 133 14.39 6.66 -14.43
CA PHE A 133 13.18 7.41 -14.09
C PHE A 133 12.29 7.64 -15.32
N PHE A 134 12.88 8.02 -16.46
CA PHE A 134 12.14 8.21 -17.71
C PHE A 134 11.56 6.89 -18.26
N ILE A 135 12.30 5.79 -18.15
CA ILE A 135 11.80 4.46 -18.53
C ILE A 135 10.60 4.07 -17.67
N PHE A 136 10.68 4.26 -16.35
CA PHE A 136 9.59 3.97 -15.44
C PHE A 136 8.36 4.84 -15.72
N ALA A 137 8.56 6.14 -15.95
CA ALA A 137 7.50 7.06 -16.34
C ALA A 137 6.80 6.64 -17.66
N ILE A 138 7.57 6.20 -18.67
CA ILE A 138 7.02 5.69 -19.94
C ILE A 138 6.18 4.42 -19.69
N ILE A 139 6.68 3.49 -18.87
CA ILE A 139 5.95 2.27 -18.52
C ILE A 139 4.64 2.60 -17.80
N LEU A 140 4.65 3.54 -16.86
CA LEU A 140 3.44 3.97 -16.13
C LEU A 140 2.43 4.63 -17.07
N ILE A 141 2.86 5.54 -17.95
CA ILE A 141 1.99 6.18 -18.95
C ILE A 141 1.39 5.13 -19.89
N ALA A 142 2.20 4.19 -20.38
CA ALA A 142 1.72 3.12 -21.25
C ALA A 142 0.68 2.22 -20.54
N THR A 143 0.90 1.92 -19.26
CA THR A 143 -0.01 1.10 -18.44
C THR A 143 -1.31 1.83 -18.17
N ALA A 144 -1.24 3.12 -17.79
CA ALA A 144 -2.41 3.97 -17.60
C ALA A 144 -3.24 4.10 -18.90
N TRP A 145 -2.58 4.31 -20.05
CA TRP A 145 -3.27 4.40 -21.34
C TRP A 145 -3.95 3.09 -21.74
N LYS A 146 -3.29 1.95 -21.49
CA LYS A 146 -3.87 0.63 -21.71
C LYS A 146 -5.13 0.41 -20.85
N LEU A 147 -5.09 0.85 -19.60
CA LEU A 147 -6.21 0.74 -18.65
C LEU A 147 -7.41 1.60 -19.07
N ILE A 148 -7.16 2.81 -19.58
CA ILE A 148 -8.20 3.71 -20.12
C ILE A 148 -8.82 3.12 -21.40
N LYS A 149 -8.00 2.56 -22.28
CA LYS A 149 -8.47 1.99 -23.55
C LYS A 149 -9.32 0.73 -23.35
N GLU A 150 -9.04 -0.07 -22.32
CA GLU A 150 -9.85 -1.22 -21.94
C GLU A 150 -11.22 -0.84 -21.35
N LYS A 151 -11.41 0.40 -20.87
CA LYS A 151 -12.69 0.91 -20.35
C LYS A 151 -13.69 1.35 -21.42
N HIS A 152 -13.28 1.57 -22.68
CA HIS A 152 -14.13 2.17 -23.73
C HIS A 152 -14.69 1.18 -24.77
N GLY A 153 -14.57 -0.14 -24.58
CA GLY A 153 -15.17 -1.14 -25.45
C GLY A 153 -16.25 -1.95 -24.74
N ASP A 154 -17.52 -1.66 -25.08
CA ASP A 154 -18.78 -2.38 -24.83
C ASP A 154 -19.05 -3.05 -23.47
N GLU A 155 -20.29 -2.84 -22.99
CA GLU A 155 -20.91 -3.50 -21.84
C GLU A 155 -20.55 -4.99 -21.74
N LYS A 156 -19.65 -5.37 -20.82
CA LYS A 156 -19.79 -6.45 -19.82
C LYS A 156 -18.72 -6.27 -18.75
N VAL A 157 -19.16 -6.24 -17.49
CA VAL A 157 -18.48 -6.74 -16.26
C VAL A 157 -16.95 -6.68 -16.30
N TYR A 158 -16.37 -5.78 -15.51
CA TYR A 158 -14.99 -5.82 -14.98
C TYR A 158 -14.21 -7.04 -15.48
N LYS A 159 -13.47 -6.92 -16.59
CA LYS A 159 -12.75 -8.05 -17.18
C LYS A 159 -11.82 -8.60 -16.11
N GLU A 160 -12.18 -9.76 -15.55
CA GLU A 160 -11.27 -10.60 -14.78
C GLU A 160 -9.96 -10.65 -15.58
N GLY A 161 -8.86 -10.15 -15.01
CA GLY A 161 -7.56 -10.19 -15.68
C GLY A 161 -7.26 -11.63 -16.11
N ARG A 162 -6.47 -11.83 -17.18
CA ARG A 162 -6.11 -13.19 -17.66
C ARG A 162 -5.62 -14.11 -16.53
N ILE A 163 -5.00 -13.52 -15.51
CA ILE A 163 -4.54 -14.17 -14.27
C ILE A 163 -5.72 -14.74 -13.46
N ILE A 164 -6.78 -13.95 -13.23
CA ILE A 164 -7.98 -14.35 -12.48
C ILE A 164 -8.76 -15.45 -13.22
N THR A 165 -8.97 -15.30 -14.53
CA THR A 165 -9.69 -16.30 -15.33
C THR A 165 -8.91 -17.62 -15.42
N SER A 166 -7.58 -17.56 -15.48
CA SER A 166 -6.73 -18.76 -15.47
C SER A 166 -6.75 -19.49 -14.13
N LEU A 167 -6.78 -18.74 -13.02
CA LEU A 167 -6.91 -19.31 -11.67
C LEU A 167 -8.28 -19.95 -11.44
N ARG A 168 -9.37 -19.32 -11.89
CA ARG A 168 -10.72 -19.90 -11.82
C ARG A 168 -10.82 -21.18 -12.65
N LYS A 169 -10.22 -21.23 -13.85
CA LYS A 169 -10.16 -22.46 -14.67
C LYS A 169 -9.36 -23.60 -14.03
N ARG A 170 -8.43 -23.29 -13.13
CA ARG A 170 -7.67 -24.27 -12.34
C ARG A 170 -8.35 -24.69 -11.03
N GLY A 171 -9.59 -24.25 -10.79
CA GLY A 171 -10.33 -24.58 -9.58
C GLY A 171 -9.85 -23.85 -8.32
N ALA A 172 -9.12 -22.73 -8.46
CA ALA A 172 -8.64 -21.97 -7.31
C ALA A 172 -9.82 -21.40 -6.49
N SER A 173 -9.68 -21.39 -5.17
CA SER A 173 -10.68 -20.83 -4.25
C SER A 173 -10.85 -19.32 -4.48
N THR A 174 -12.04 -18.78 -4.18
CA THR A 174 -12.32 -17.33 -4.22
C THR A 174 -11.32 -16.54 -3.37
N PHE A 175 -10.85 -17.12 -2.26
CA PHE A 175 -9.82 -16.53 -1.40
C PHE A 175 -8.48 -16.36 -2.14
N THR A 176 -8.01 -17.41 -2.81
CA THR A 176 -6.74 -17.40 -3.56
C THR A 176 -6.79 -16.40 -4.72
N ILE A 177 -7.92 -16.38 -5.45
CA ILE A 177 -8.12 -15.43 -6.55
C ILE A 177 -8.08 -13.99 -6.03
N ALA A 178 -8.79 -13.72 -4.94
CA ALA A 178 -8.82 -12.39 -4.33
C ALA A 178 -7.45 -11.96 -3.81
N LEU A 179 -6.71 -12.87 -3.17
CA LEU A 179 -5.36 -12.58 -2.67
C LEU A 179 -4.38 -12.24 -3.80
N VAL A 180 -4.38 -13.04 -4.88
CA VAL A 180 -3.53 -12.78 -6.05
C VAL A 180 -3.93 -11.47 -6.72
N ALA A 181 -5.23 -11.19 -6.82
CA ALA A 181 -5.71 -9.96 -7.43
C ALA A 181 -5.29 -8.74 -6.60
N VAL A 182 -5.45 -8.77 -5.27
CA VAL A 182 -4.99 -7.70 -4.36
C VAL A 182 -3.49 -7.48 -4.47
N GLY A 183 -2.68 -8.54 -4.42
CA GLY A 183 -1.21 -8.42 -4.54
C GLY A 183 -0.76 -7.92 -5.92
N THR A 184 -1.44 -8.33 -6.99
CA THR A 184 -1.14 -7.86 -8.35
C THR A 184 -1.53 -6.39 -8.53
N THR A 185 -2.68 -6.00 -8.00
CA THR A 185 -3.12 -4.61 -7.99
C THR A 185 -2.11 -3.76 -7.24
N ASP A 186 -1.72 -4.14 -6.04
CA ASP A 186 -0.74 -3.37 -5.26
C ASP A 186 0.60 -3.22 -6.00
N LEU A 187 1.12 -4.29 -6.62
CA LEU A 187 2.33 -4.23 -7.43
C LEU A 187 2.23 -3.26 -8.63
N ILE A 188 1.04 -3.04 -9.19
CA ILE A 188 0.82 -2.10 -10.29
C ILE A 188 0.79 -0.65 -9.81
N PHE A 189 0.41 -0.42 -8.54
CA PHE A 189 0.25 0.91 -7.94
C PHE A 189 1.38 1.31 -6.99
N ALA A 190 2.24 0.38 -6.59
CA ALA A 190 3.46 0.60 -5.81
C ALA A 190 4.62 1.06 -6.69
#